data_AF-A0A916IFC4-F1
#
_entry.id   AF-A0A916IFC4-F1
#
_cell.length_a   1.000
_cell.length_b   1.000
_cell.length_c   1.000
_cell.angle_alpha   90.00
_cell.angle_beta   90.00
_cell.angle_gamma   90.00
#
_symmetry.space_group_name_H-M   'P 1'
#
loop_
_entity.id
_entity.type
_entity.pdbx_description
1 polymer ?
#
loop_
_entity_poly.entity_id
_entity_poly.type
_entity_poly.pdbx_seq_one_letter_code
_entity_poly.pdbx_strand_id
1 'polypeptide(L)'
;MRPLFVAVLLSAALAACSTVENPVSGKVERTVMDERSEIAAGGEQHQQVLAEYGEVKDARLQAYVNEIGQRLARNSHRAQLDWHFTVVDSPEVNAFALPGGYIYVTRGLMAYMDSEADLAGVIGHEIGHVTARHGAQRATRAQTAGLGVLAATILGAVLEGRGVGGAGDLASQVSQSVAAGYIASYSREQELEADRLGAEYLARVNYNP
;
A
#
# COMPACT_ATOMS: atom_id res chain seq x y z
N MET A 1 39.61 -7.21 8.86
CA MET A 1 38.82 -6.67 7.72
C MET A 1 37.36 -7.19 7.69
N ARG A 2 37.09 -8.46 7.98
CA ARG A 2 35.73 -9.04 8.01
C ARG A 2 34.75 -8.46 9.08
N PRO A 3 35.17 -8.12 10.32
CA PRO A 3 34.21 -7.60 11.32
C PRO A 3 33.82 -6.14 11.07
N LEU A 4 34.68 -5.36 10.40
CA LEU A 4 34.41 -3.96 10.05
C LEU A 4 33.35 -3.86 8.94
N PHE A 5 33.40 -4.76 7.95
CA PHE A 5 32.37 -4.86 6.90
C PHE A 5 31.00 -5.28 7.44
N VAL A 6 30.97 -6.21 8.41
CA VAL A 6 29.71 -6.63 9.08
C VAL A 6 29.14 -5.47 9.91
N ALA A 7 29.98 -4.72 10.62
CA ALA A 7 29.54 -3.56 11.40
C ALA A 7 28.98 -2.43 10.51
N VAL A 8 29.60 -2.16 9.36
CA VAL A 8 29.12 -1.15 8.39
C VAL A 8 27.81 -1.56 7.73
N LEU A 9 27.62 -2.84 7.40
CA LEU A 9 26.35 -3.36 6.88
C LEU A 9 25.22 -3.32 7.93
N LEU A 10 25.52 -3.63 9.20
CA LEU A 10 24.54 -3.48 10.29
C LEU A 10 24.14 -2.01 10.51
N SER A 11 25.10 -1.09 10.38
CA SER A 11 24.87 0.36 10.53
C SER A 11 24.00 0.91 9.40
N ALA A 12 24.19 0.44 8.17
CA ALA A 12 23.40 0.83 7.01
C ALA A 12 21.97 0.26 7.06
N ALA A 13 21.77 -0.94 7.60
CA ALA A 13 20.46 -1.54 7.80
C ALA A 13 19.60 -0.79 8.85
N LEU A 14 20.22 -0.09 9.79
CA LEU A 14 19.55 0.74 10.80
C LEU A 14 19.14 2.14 10.29
N ALA A 15 19.63 2.56 9.12
CA ALA A 15 19.46 3.93 8.60
C ALA A 15 18.26 4.12 7.66
N ALA A 16 17.51 3.06 7.34
CA ALA A 16 16.41 3.12 6.36
C ALA A 16 15.01 3.41 6.96
N CYS A 17 14.90 3.62 8.27
CA CYS A 17 13.64 3.97 8.92
C CYS A 17 13.55 5.49 9.11
N SER A 18 12.51 6.09 8.56
CA SER A 18 12.10 7.47 8.82
C SER A 18 10.92 7.49 9.80
N THR A 19 10.51 8.69 10.22
CA THR A 19 9.27 8.90 10.97
C THR A 19 8.35 9.83 10.21
N VAL A 20 7.06 9.65 10.41
CA VAL A 20 6.02 10.35 9.67
C VAL A 20 4.77 10.46 10.52
N GLU A 21 4.03 11.55 10.39
CA GLU A 21 2.74 11.71 11.05
C GLU A 21 1.64 11.07 10.19
N ASN A 22 0.81 10.23 10.80
CA ASN A 22 -0.35 9.66 10.12
C ASN A 22 -1.45 10.74 9.99
N PRO A 23 -1.90 11.08 8.77
CA PRO A 23 -2.89 12.14 8.56
C PRO A 23 -4.24 11.91 9.24
N VAL A 24 -4.60 10.65 9.50
CA VAL A 24 -5.87 10.27 10.13
C VAL A 24 -5.73 10.25 11.64
N SER A 25 -4.72 9.56 12.16
CA SER A 25 -4.59 9.34 13.60
C SER A 25 -3.82 10.43 14.35
N GLY A 26 -3.06 11.28 13.64
CA GLY A 26 -2.15 12.27 14.22
C GLY A 26 -0.94 11.67 14.95
N LYS A 27 -0.76 10.35 14.87
CA LYS A 27 0.34 9.66 15.55
C LYS A 27 1.59 9.66 14.69
N VAL A 28 2.74 9.80 15.33
CA VAL A 28 4.04 9.60 14.67
C VAL A 28 4.32 8.10 14.56
N GLU A 29 4.49 7.63 13.33
CA GLU A 29 4.78 6.25 12.98
C GLU A 29 6.21 6.14 12.47
N ARG A 30 6.87 5.02 12.76
CA ARG A 30 8.11 4.65 12.04
C ARG A 30 7.70 4.05 10.71
N THR A 31 8.34 4.50 9.64
CA THR A 31 8.05 4.03 8.29
C THR A 31 9.33 3.85 7.49
N VAL A 32 9.29 2.90 6.57
CA VAL A 32 10.33 2.73 5.54
C VAL A 32 9.96 3.48 4.25
N MET A 33 8.76 4.04 4.22
CA MET A 33 8.19 4.79 3.10
C MET A 33 7.61 6.10 3.64
N ASP A 34 8.39 7.17 3.56
CA ASP A 34 7.89 8.53 3.80
C ASP A 34 6.98 8.98 2.63
N GLU A 35 6.36 10.15 2.73
CA GLU A 35 5.41 10.62 1.71
C GLU A 35 6.04 10.75 0.32
N ARG A 36 7.30 11.21 0.24
CA ARG A 36 8.01 11.30 -1.05
C ARG A 36 8.23 9.92 -1.65
N SER A 37 8.61 8.95 -0.83
CA SER A 37 8.81 7.56 -1.25
C SER A 37 7.48 6.91 -1.65
N GLU A 38 6.37 7.21 -0.98
CA GLU A 38 5.03 6.75 -1.37
C GLU A 38 4.68 7.26 -2.78
N ILE A 39 4.88 8.55 -3.04
CA ILE A 39 4.57 9.17 -4.34
C ILE A 39 5.44 8.56 -5.45
N ALA A 40 6.74 8.41 -5.19
CA ALA A 40 7.67 7.81 -6.15
C ALA A 40 7.31 6.35 -6.46
N ALA A 41 7.05 5.54 -5.43
CA ALA A 41 6.66 4.14 -5.59
C ALA A 41 5.32 4.01 -6.33
N GLY A 42 4.34 4.84 -5.99
CA GLY A 42 3.04 4.89 -6.67
C GLY A 42 3.16 5.18 -8.16
N GLY A 43 4.00 6.16 -8.53
CA GLY A 43 4.25 6.50 -9.93
C GLY A 43 4.93 5.39 -10.72
N GLU A 44 5.89 4.67 -10.12
CA GLU A 44 6.52 3.50 -10.76
C GLU A 44 5.53 2.36 -10.95
N GLN A 45 4.78 2.02 -9.89
CA GLN A 45 3.78 0.96 -9.90
C GLN A 45 2.61 1.27 -10.84
N HIS A 46 2.24 2.54 -11.00
CA HIS A 46 1.22 2.98 -11.95
C HIS A 46 1.56 2.54 -13.39
N GLN A 47 2.81 2.68 -13.81
CA GLN A 47 3.23 2.22 -15.14
C GLN A 47 3.09 0.70 -15.29
N GLN A 48 3.33 -0.06 -14.22
CA GLN A 48 3.17 -1.52 -14.22
C GLN A 48 1.70 -1.91 -14.30
N VAL A 49 0.82 -1.21 -13.57
CA VAL A 49 -0.64 -1.41 -13.62
C VAL A 49 -1.18 -1.14 -15.03
N LEU A 50 -0.77 -0.04 -15.66
CA LEU A 50 -1.19 0.27 -17.03
C LEU A 50 -0.65 -0.74 -18.06
N ALA A 51 0.56 -1.28 -17.86
CA ALA A 51 1.12 -2.31 -18.72
C ALA A 51 0.38 -3.65 -18.59
N GLU A 52 -0.05 -4.01 -17.37
CA GLU A 52 -0.72 -5.26 -17.07
C GLU A 52 -2.20 -5.25 -17.48
N TYR A 53 -2.95 -4.24 -17.03
CA TYR A 53 -4.41 -4.22 -17.18
C TYR A 53 -4.90 -3.34 -18.34
N GLY A 54 -4.08 -2.39 -18.79
CA GLY A 54 -4.51 -1.35 -19.72
C GLY A 54 -5.55 -0.40 -19.13
N GLU A 55 -5.71 0.74 -19.79
CA GLU A 55 -6.76 1.71 -19.46
C GLU A 55 -7.99 1.50 -20.36
N VAL A 56 -9.19 1.59 -19.79
CA VAL A 56 -10.42 1.60 -20.59
C VAL A 56 -10.44 2.84 -21.48
N LYS A 57 -10.55 2.62 -22.81
CA LYS A 57 -10.53 3.67 -23.83
C LYS A 57 -11.88 4.40 -23.97
N ASP A 58 -12.37 4.93 -22.85
CA ASP A 58 -13.58 5.76 -22.78
C ASP A 58 -13.31 7.01 -21.94
N ALA A 59 -13.06 8.13 -22.62
CA ALA A 59 -12.74 9.39 -21.97
C ALA A 59 -13.88 9.93 -21.09
N ARG A 60 -15.15 9.62 -21.40
CA ARG A 60 -16.28 10.06 -20.58
C ARG A 60 -16.33 9.28 -19.29
N LEU A 61 -16.12 7.96 -19.37
CA LEU A 61 -16.04 7.09 -18.20
C LEU A 61 -14.88 7.50 -17.29
N GLN A 62 -13.69 7.71 -17.84
CA GLN A 62 -12.53 8.15 -17.05
C GLN A 62 -12.81 9.49 -16.36
N ALA A 63 -13.36 10.46 -17.09
CA ALA A 63 -13.70 11.77 -16.52
C ALA A 63 -14.73 11.64 -15.38
N TYR A 64 -15.75 10.80 -15.54
CA TYR A 64 -16.78 10.57 -14.54
C TYR A 64 -16.24 9.93 -13.26
N VAL A 65 -15.46 8.85 -13.37
CA VAL A 65 -14.84 8.20 -12.21
C VAL A 65 -13.86 9.14 -11.51
N ASN A 66 -13.08 9.90 -12.28
CA ASN A 66 -12.19 10.91 -11.73
C ASN A 66 -12.97 12.05 -11.04
N GLU A 67 -14.09 12.52 -11.57
CA GLU A 67 -14.91 13.54 -10.90
C GLU A 67 -15.38 13.09 -9.51
N ILE A 68 -15.92 11.87 -9.42
CA ILE A 68 -16.37 11.27 -8.14
C ILE A 68 -15.20 11.15 -7.17
N GLY A 69 -14.09 10.56 -7.64
CA GLY A 69 -12.90 10.36 -6.82
C GLY A 69 -12.30 11.66 -6.31
N GLN A 70 -12.15 12.67 -7.17
CA GLN A 70 -11.63 13.98 -6.79
C GLN A 70 -12.54 14.69 -5.78
N ARG A 71 -13.87 14.57 -5.93
CA ARG A 71 -14.84 15.13 -4.97
C ARG A 71 -14.65 14.52 -3.58
N LEU A 72 -14.49 13.20 -3.48
CA LEU A 72 -14.22 12.51 -2.22
C LEU A 72 -12.84 12.88 -1.66
N ALA A 73 -11.79 12.81 -2.48
CA ALA A 73 -10.41 13.00 -2.08
C ALA A 73 -10.13 14.42 -1.56
N ARG A 74 -10.70 15.46 -2.16
CA ARG A 74 -10.62 16.85 -1.67
C ARG A 74 -11.25 17.03 -0.29
N ASN A 75 -12.14 16.13 0.12
CA ASN A 75 -12.78 16.11 1.43
C ASN A 75 -12.19 15.02 2.33
N SER A 76 -11.05 14.42 1.97
CA SER A 76 -10.33 13.44 2.79
C SER A 76 -9.34 14.10 3.76
N HIS A 77 -8.67 13.31 4.62
CA HIS A 77 -7.57 13.83 5.45
C HIS A 77 -6.28 14.10 4.66
N ARG A 78 -6.19 13.70 3.37
CA ARG A 78 -5.07 13.99 2.46
C ARG A 78 -5.53 14.78 1.23
N ALA A 79 -6.28 15.86 1.45
CA ALA A 79 -6.84 16.70 0.39
C ALA A 79 -5.81 17.37 -0.55
N GLN A 80 -4.54 17.46 -0.13
CA GLN A 80 -3.44 18.07 -0.89
C GLN A 80 -2.57 17.07 -1.65
N LEU A 81 -2.83 15.76 -1.49
CA LEU A 81 -2.15 14.73 -2.28
C LEU A 81 -2.63 14.84 -3.75
N ASP A 82 -1.74 14.55 -4.70
CA ASP A 82 -2.15 14.45 -6.10
C ASP A 82 -2.85 13.11 -6.31
N TRP A 83 -4.14 13.15 -6.62
CA TRP A 83 -4.97 11.94 -6.73
C TRP A 83 -5.23 11.59 -8.18
N HIS A 84 -5.13 10.29 -8.49
CA HIS A 84 -5.35 9.73 -9.81
C HIS A 84 -6.37 8.60 -9.71
N PHE A 85 -7.44 8.68 -10.50
CA PHE A 85 -8.48 7.66 -10.55
C PHE A 85 -8.54 7.11 -11.97
N THR A 86 -8.35 5.80 -12.12
CA THR A 86 -8.27 5.17 -13.43
C THR A 86 -9.18 3.95 -13.49
N VAL A 87 -10.00 3.87 -14.55
CA VAL A 87 -10.70 2.63 -14.88
C VAL A 87 -9.81 1.74 -15.74
N VAL A 88 -9.49 0.55 -15.25
CA VAL A 88 -8.60 -0.41 -15.94
C VAL A 88 -9.39 -1.50 -16.66
N ASP A 89 -8.86 -1.97 -17.79
CA ASP A 89 -9.54 -2.93 -18.66
C ASP A 89 -9.37 -4.39 -18.18
N SER A 90 -9.87 -4.66 -16.97
CA SER A 90 -9.92 -6.00 -16.39
C SER A 90 -11.37 -6.46 -16.20
N PRO A 91 -11.71 -7.73 -16.53
CA PRO A 91 -13.02 -8.31 -16.24
C PRO A 91 -13.18 -8.74 -14.77
N GLU A 92 -12.12 -8.68 -13.96
CA GLU A 92 -12.19 -9.00 -12.53
C GLU A 92 -13.11 -8.03 -11.80
N VAL A 93 -13.71 -8.47 -10.68
CA VAL A 93 -14.53 -7.62 -9.81
C VAL A 93 -13.63 -7.12 -8.69
N ASN A 94 -12.93 -6.01 -8.94
CA ASN A 94 -11.95 -5.48 -8.00
C ASN A 94 -11.81 -3.94 -8.06
N ALA A 95 -11.36 -3.36 -6.94
CA ALA A 95 -10.79 -2.02 -6.86
C ALA A 95 -9.57 -2.09 -5.95
N PHE A 96 -8.60 -1.20 -6.16
CA PHE A 96 -7.39 -1.17 -5.33
C PHE A 96 -6.70 0.17 -5.40
N ALA A 97 -5.91 0.46 -4.37
CA ALA A 97 -5.08 1.64 -4.30
C ALA A 97 -3.58 1.30 -4.28
N LEU A 98 -2.79 2.22 -4.85
CA LEU A 98 -1.34 2.28 -4.64
C LEU A 98 -1.00 3.47 -3.74
N PRO A 99 0.18 3.45 -3.08
CA PRO A 99 0.69 4.62 -2.38
C PRO A 99 0.73 5.85 -3.30
N GLY A 100 0.68 7.05 -2.71
CA GLY A 100 0.84 8.28 -3.46
C GLY A 100 -0.40 8.77 -4.23
N GLY A 101 -1.57 8.18 -4.00
CA GLY A 101 -2.84 8.76 -4.46
C GLY A 101 -3.43 8.11 -5.72
N TYR A 102 -2.98 6.92 -6.11
CA TYR A 102 -3.51 6.20 -7.28
C TYR A 102 -4.59 5.20 -6.86
N ILE A 103 -5.76 5.30 -7.45
CA ILE A 103 -6.90 4.41 -7.24
C ILE A 103 -7.36 3.85 -8.58
N TYR A 104 -7.63 2.54 -8.59
CA TYR A 104 -8.06 1.81 -9.75
C TYR A 104 -9.39 1.13 -9.50
N VAL A 105 -10.25 1.19 -10.51
CA VAL A 105 -11.52 0.47 -10.54
C VAL A 105 -11.51 -0.38 -11.80
N THR A 106 -11.78 -1.69 -11.67
CA THR A 106 -11.81 -2.59 -12.83
C THR A 106 -13.12 -2.42 -13.61
N ARG A 107 -13.06 -2.59 -14.94
CA ARG A 107 -14.28 -2.64 -15.77
C ARG A 107 -15.26 -3.70 -15.29
N GLY A 108 -14.77 -4.85 -14.81
CA GLY A 108 -15.60 -5.90 -14.24
C GLY A 108 -16.39 -5.43 -13.03
N LEU A 109 -15.76 -4.74 -12.06
CA LEU A 109 -16.44 -4.17 -10.91
C LEU A 109 -17.54 -3.16 -11.30
N MET A 110 -17.26 -2.30 -12.28
CA MET A 110 -18.23 -1.31 -12.76
C MET A 110 -19.54 -1.93 -13.26
N ALA A 111 -19.49 -3.17 -13.79
CA ALA A 111 -20.68 -3.87 -14.27
C ALA A 111 -21.61 -4.36 -13.15
N TYR A 112 -21.17 -4.33 -11.89
CA TYR A 112 -21.95 -4.72 -10.71
C TYR A 112 -22.46 -3.53 -9.87
N MET A 113 -22.15 -2.30 -10.28
CA MET A 113 -22.58 -1.09 -9.56
C MET A 113 -24.00 -0.73 -9.99
N ASP A 114 -24.94 -0.71 -9.04
CA ASP A 114 -26.34 -0.33 -9.29
C ASP A 114 -26.54 1.19 -9.23
N SER A 115 -25.62 1.91 -8.58
CA SER A 115 -25.68 3.35 -8.40
C SER A 115 -24.31 4.04 -8.36
N GLU A 116 -24.31 5.36 -8.56
CA GLU A 116 -23.14 6.21 -8.32
C GLU A 116 -22.66 6.12 -6.87
N ALA A 117 -23.58 5.92 -5.92
CA ALA A 117 -23.26 5.81 -4.50
C ALA A 117 -22.45 4.54 -4.19
N ASP A 118 -22.75 3.40 -4.85
CA ASP A 118 -21.99 2.16 -4.68
C ASP A 118 -20.53 2.34 -5.16
N LEU A 119 -20.36 2.97 -6.33
CA LEU A 119 -19.04 3.30 -6.86
C LEU A 119 -18.29 4.27 -5.94
N ALA A 120 -18.97 5.33 -5.48
CA ALA A 120 -18.39 6.29 -4.54
C ALA A 120 -17.99 5.61 -3.22
N GLY A 121 -18.76 4.61 -2.76
CA GLY A 121 -18.47 3.84 -1.56
C GLY A 121 -17.16 3.08 -1.67
N VAL A 122 -16.99 2.33 -2.77
CA VAL A 122 -15.73 1.62 -3.05
C VAL A 122 -14.56 2.59 -3.18
N ILE A 123 -14.70 3.68 -3.94
CA ILE A 123 -13.64 4.68 -4.07
C ILE A 123 -13.32 5.32 -2.71
N GLY A 124 -14.33 5.62 -1.89
CA GLY A 124 -14.16 6.16 -0.54
C GLY A 124 -13.35 5.24 0.37
N HIS A 125 -13.62 3.92 0.32
CA HIS A 125 -12.86 2.90 1.03
C HIS A 125 -11.38 2.88 0.58
N GLU A 126 -11.12 2.91 -0.72
CA GLU A 126 -9.74 2.98 -1.26
C GLU A 126 -9.00 4.27 -0.87
N ILE A 127 -9.69 5.42 -0.88
CA ILE A 127 -9.16 6.69 -0.35
C ILE A 127 -8.82 6.54 1.14
N GLY A 128 -9.64 5.80 1.90
CA GLY A 128 -9.40 5.44 3.29
C GLY A 128 -8.03 4.78 3.50
N HIS A 129 -7.71 3.74 2.72
CA HIS A 129 -6.42 3.06 2.79
C HIS A 129 -5.22 3.97 2.52
N VAL A 130 -5.31 4.82 1.49
CA VAL A 130 -4.23 5.76 1.13
C VAL A 130 -4.08 6.87 2.17
N THR A 131 -5.20 7.35 2.70
CA THR A 131 -5.20 8.42 3.71
C THR A 131 -4.61 7.94 5.03
N ALA A 132 -4.99 6.74 5.48
CA ALA A 132 -4.46 6.10 6.68
C ALA A 132 -3.08 5.44 6.46
N ARG A 133 -2.56 5.48 5.23
CA ARG A 133 -1.22 5.00 4.84
C ARG A 133 -1.01 3.51 5.10
N HIS A 134 -2.07 2.72 4.94
CA HIS A 134 -2.05 1.27 5.16
C HIS A 134 -1.02 0.55 4.28
N GLY A 135 -0.80 1.02 3.05
CA GLY A 135 0.25 0.51 2.15
C GLY A 135 1.66 0.70 2.71
N ALA A 136 1.98 1.91 3.21
CA ALA A 136 3.29 2.21 3.82
C ALA A 136 3.49 1.43 5.13
N GLN A 137 2.45 1.28 5.95
CA GLN A 137 2.49 0.44 7.15
C GLN A 137 2.77 -1.02 6.80
N ARG A 138 2.13 -1.55 5.74
CA ARG A 138 2.38 -2.92 5.25
C ARG A 138 3.81 -3.09 4.76
N ALA A 139 4.32 -2.17 3.95
CA ALA A 139 5.72 -2.19 3.49
C ALA A 139 6.70 -2.18 4.67
N THR A 140 6.43 -1.35 5.69
CA THR A 140 7.24 -1.27 6.91
C THR A 140 7.21 -2.58 7.71
N ARG A 141 6.03 -3.19 7.87
CA ARG A 141 5.88 -4.49 8.53
C ARG A 141 6.64 -5.58 7.78
N ALA A 142 6.53 -5.63 6.45
CA ALA A 142 7.21 -6.60 5.61
C ALA A 142 8.74 -6.47 5.71
N GLN A 143 9.28 -5.25 5.65
CA GLN A 143 10.72 -5.04 5.81
C GLN A 143 11.19 -5.40 7.22
N THR A 144 10.43 -5.02 8.25
CA THR A 144 10.79 -5.33 9.64
C THR A 144 10.76 -6.84 9.90
N ALA A 145 9.77 -7.55 9.35
CA ALA A 145 9.70 -9.00 9.41
C ALA A 145 10.88 -9.64 8.64
N GLY A 146 11.21 -9.15 7.46
CA GLY A 146 12.36 -9.61 6.67
C GLY A 146 13.70 -9.38 7.38
N LEU A 147 13.87 -8.24 8.05
CA LEU A 147 15.02 -7.97 8.92
C LEU A 147 15.05 -8.90 10.15
N GLY A 148 13.89 -9.20 10.74
CA GLY A 148 13.78 -10.18 11.82
C GLY A 148 14.20 -11.58 11.38
N VAL A 149 13.79 -12.01 10.18
CA VAL A 149 14.24 -13.25 9.56
C VAL A 149 15.75 -13.21 9.31
N LEU A 150 16.29 -12.12 8.76
CA LEU A 150 17.74 -11.97 8.52
C LEU A 150 18.56 -11.95 9.83
N ALA A 151 18.07 -11.31 10.89
CA ALA A 151 18.73 -11.31 12.18
C ALA A 151 18.70 -12.70 12.83
N ALA A 152 17.56 -13.41 12.73
CA ALA A 152 17.43 -14.78 13.19
C ALA A 152 18.32 -15.74 12.40
N THR A 153 18.51 -15.54 11.09
CA THR A 153 19.41 -16.37 10.27
C THR A 153 20.88 -16.12 10.59
N ILE A 154 21.29 -14.86 10.78
CA ILE A 154 22.66 -14.53 11.23
C ILE A 154 22.91 -15.14 12.61
N LEU A 155 21.95 -14.99 13.54
CA LEU A 155 22.06 -15.60 14.86
C LEU A 155 22.11 -17.12 14.77
N GLY A 156 21.25 -17.75 13.96
CA GLY A 156 21.25 -19.19 13.70
C GLY A 156 22.57 -19.70 13.14
N ALA A 157 23.14 -19.03 12.13
CA ALA A 157 24.44 -19.37 11.55
C ALA A 157 25.60 -19.20 12.56
N VAL A 158 25.55 -18.17 13.42
CA VAL A 158 26.51 -17.99 14.50
C VAL A 158 26.41 -19.10 15.54
N LEU A 159 25.19 -19.54 15.88
CA LEU A 159 24.93 -20.63 16.83
C LEU A 159 25.28 -22.01 16.25
N GLU A 160 25.07 -22.24 14.95
CA GLU A 160 25.50 -23.44 14.23
C GLU A 160 27.02 -23.56 14.16
N GLY A 161 27.72 -22.45 13.93
CA GLY A 161 29.18 -22.36 14.08
C GLY A 161 29.68 -22.65 15.50
N ARG A 162 28.78 -22.71 16.49
CA ARG A 162 29.05 -23.12 17.88
C ARG A 162 28.50 -24.52 18.23
N GLY A 163 28.04 -25.28 17.24
CA GLY A 163 27.63 -26.69 17.40
C GLY A 163 26.14 -26.90 17.73
N VAL A 164 25.30 -25.87 17.63
CA VAL A 164 23.84 -25.97 17.83
C VAL A 164 23.17 -25.93 16.45
N GLY A 165 22.76 -27.08 15.90
CA GLY A 165 22.32 -27.20 14.50
C GLY A 165 20.92 -26.66 14.20
N GLY A 166 20.70 -26.14 12.98
CA GLY A 166 19.36 -25.85 12.45
C GLY A 166 19.16 -24.72 11.40
N ALA A 167 20.06 -24.46 10.44
CA ALA A 167 19.93 -23.26 9.57
C ALA A 167 20.06 -23.46 8.04
N GLY A 168 19.94 -24.69 7.51
CA GLY A 168 20.21 -24.97 6.09
C GLY A 168 19.17 -24.46 5.05
N ASP A 169 17.88 -24.38 5.39
CA ASP A 169 16.80 -24.32 4.37
C ASP A 169 16.15 -22.94 4.12
N LEU A 170 16.67 -21.85 4.70
CA LEU A 170 15.92 -20.58 4.77
C LEU A 170 16.30 -19.52 3.71
N ALA A 171 17.41 -19.68 2.98
CA ALA A 171 17.88 -18.68 2.01
C ALA A 171 16.98 -18.56 0.76
N SER A 172 16.29 -19.64 0.37
CA SER A 172 15.32 -19.65 -0.75
C SER A 172 14.00 -18.96 -0.40
N GLN A 173 13.69 -18.78 0.88
CA GLN A 173 12.45 -18.18 1.38
C GLN A 173 12.46 -16.64 1.35
N VAL A 174 13.65 -16.02 1.47
CA VAL A 174 13.83 -14.56 1.48
C VAL A 174 13.57 -13.94 0.10
N SER A 175 13.88 -14.64 -1.00
CA SER A 175 13.55 -14.14 -2.34
C SER A 175 12.06 -14.23 -2.68
N GLN A 176 11.30 -15.14 -2.06
CA GLN A 176 9.88 -15.31 -2.32
C GLN A 176 8.99 -14.34 -1.52
N SER A 177 9.47 -13.83 -0.38
CA SER A 177 8.72 -12.91 0.49
C SER A 177 8.59 -11.49 -0.09
N VAL A 178 9.52 -11.08 -0.96
CA VAL A 178 9.45 -9.78 -1.67
C VAL A 178 8.32 -9.79 -2.71
N ALA A 179 8.09 -10.92 -3.38
CA ALA A 179 6.97 -11.10 -4.31
C ALA A 179 5.62 -11.23 -3.56
N ALA A 180 5.62 -11.79 -2.35
CA ALA A 180 4.42 -11.94 -1.52
C ALA A 180 3.86 -10.62 -0.96
N GLY A 181 4.64 -9.52 -0.99
CA GLY A 181 4.22 -8.21 -0.46
C GLY A 181 3.02 -7.57 -1.19
N TYR A 182 2.77 -7.96 -2.44
CA TYR A 182 1.59 -7.55 -3.21
C TYR A 182 0.32 -8.35 -2.84
N ILE A 183 0.46 -9.51 -2.19
CA ILE A 183 -0.63 -10.47 -1.90
C ILE A 183 -1.05 -10.42 -0.41
N ALA A 184 -0.34 -9.68 0.43
CA ALA A 184 -0.71 -9.52 1.84
C ALA A 184 -1.93 -8.58 1.99
N SER A 185 -3.06 -9.15 2.41
CA SER A 185 -4.29 -8.43 2.76
C SER A 185 -4.06 -7.43 3.90
N TYR A 186 -4.88 -6.38 3.97
CA TYR A 186 -4.85 -5.49 5.12
C TYR A 186 -5.40 -6.20 6.38
N SER A 187 -5.00 -5.72 7.55
CA SER A 187 -5.54 -6.27 8.80
C SER A 187 -7.00 -5.88 8.96
N ARG A 188 -7.77 -6.63 9.74
CA ARG A 188 -9.19 -6.35 10.00
C ARG A 188 -9.41 -4.93 10.53
N GLU A 189 -8.49 -4.44 11.36
CA GLU A 189 -8.54 -3.08 11.89
C GLU A 189 -8.35 -2.03 10.80
N GLN A 190 -7.49 -2.30 9.82
CA GLN A 190 -7.26 -1.42 8.68
C GLN A 190 -8.47 -1.38 7.74
N GLU A 191 -9.10 -2.52 7.50
CA GLU A 191 -10.36 -2.61 6.73
C GLU A 191 -11.48 -1.81 7.42
N LEU A 192 -11.67 -2.00 8.74
CA LEU A 192 -12.67 -1.24 9.50
C LEU A 192 -12.37 0.27 9.55
N GLU A 193 -11.09 0.65 9.59
CA GLU A 193 -10.69 2.06 9.50
C GLU A 193 -10.96 2.63 8.11
N ALA A 194 -10.68 1.88 7.05
CA ALA A 194 -10.99 2.27 5.67
C ALA A 194 -12.51 2.42 5.45
N ASP A 195 -13.33 1.49 5.96
CA ASP A 195 -14.79 1.59 5.93
C ASP A 195 -15.30 2.84 6.65
N ARG A 196 -14.80 3.09 7.87
CA ARG A 196 -15.18 4.27 8.65
C ARG A 196 -14.82 5.56 7.92
N LEU A 197 -13.63 5.63 7.34
CA LEU A 197 -13.16 6.79 6.58
C LEU A 197 -13.95 6.96 5.28
N GLY A 198 -14.22 5.88 4.56
CA GLY A 198 -15.04 5.90 3.35
C GLY A 198 -16.43 6.44 3.62
N ALA A 199 -17.12 5.92 4.63
CA ALA A 199 -18.42 6.43 5.07
C ALA A 199 -18.37 7.92 5.47
N GLU A 200 -17.30 8.33 6.16
CA GLU A 200 -17.08 9.72 6.52
C GLU A 200 -16.91 10.62 5.28
N TYR A 201 -16.16 10.19 4.27
CA TYR A 201 -15.95 10.95 3.03
C TYR A 201 -17.22 11.03 2.17
N LEU A 202 -18.00 9.95 2.10
CA LEU A 202 -19.32 9.92 1.47
C LEU A 202 -20.26 10.95 2.11
N ALA A 203 -20.35 10.95 3.44
CA ALA A 203 -21.19 11.89 4.18
C ALA A 203 -20.78 13.34 3.95
N ARG A 204 -19.48 13.64 3.86
CA ARG A 204 -18.96 15.00 3.59
C ARG A 204 -19.37 15.55 2.22
N VAL A 205 -19.72 14.68 1.26
CA VAL A 205 -20.10 15.08 -0.11
C VAL A 205 -21.56 14.78 -0.44
N ASN A 206 -22.38 14.52 0.58
CA ASN A 206 -23.83 14.25 0.51
C ASN A 206 -24.23 12.97 -0.23
N TYR A 207 -23.36 11.95 -0.24
CA TYR A 207 -23.84 10.58 -0.48
C TYR A 207 -24.46 10.01 0.79
N ASN A 208 -25.36 9.05 0.62
CA ASN A 208 -25.88 8.25 1.73
C ASN A 208 -24.86 7.13 2.05
N PRO A 209 -24.17 7.19 3.20
CA PRO A 209 -23.14 6.23 3.57
C PRO A 209 -23.71 4.88 4.06
#